data_AF-N1QP26-F1
#
_entry.id   AF-N1QP26-F1
#
_cell.length_a   1.000
_cell.length_b   1.000
_cell.length_c   1.000
_cell.angle_alpha   90.00
_cell.angle_beta   90.00
_cell.angle_gamma   90.00
#
_symmetry.space_group_name_H-M   'P 1'
#
loop_
_entity.id
_entity.type
_entity.pdbx_description
1 polymer ?
#
loop_
_entity_poly.entity_id
_entity_poly.type
_entity_poly.pdbx_seq_one_letter_code
_entity_poly.pdbx_strand_id
1 'polypeptide(L)'
;MAIYITRNASLLGIRFKPSFTLNKILYMRPPANIVSHNELISMWESKAGRTFQIVRILEADLLKLIKEAAFPLNILLSIALTIFVGGDQANFEIEPSFGGETTELYPDLKYTTVDEYLVRLL
;
A
#
# COMPACT_ATOMS: atom_id res chain seq x y z
N MET A 1 0.46 -0.76 3.91
CA MET A 1 -0.24 -0.31 5.14
C MET A 1 0.25 -1.16 6.31
N ALA A 2 0.50 -0.56 7.48
CA ALA A 2 0.94 -1.27 8.68
C ALA A 2 -0.02 -0.99 9.85
N ILE A 3 -0.32 -1.99 10.67
CA ILE A 3 -1.20 -1.87 11.84
C ILE A 3 -0.38 -2.22 13.09
N TYR A 4 -0.46 -1.36 14.10
CA TYR A 4 0.15 -1.61 15.41
C TYR A 4 -0.84 -2.35 16.32
N ILE A 5 -0.44 -3.52 16.84
CA ILE A 5 -1.31 -4.36 17.68
C ILE A 5 -0.86 -4.31 19.14
N THR A 6 -1.73 -3.78 19.99
CA THR A 6 -1.63 -3.89 21.45
C THR A 6 -2.60 -4.95 21.98
N ARG A 7 -2.50 -5.30 23.27
CA ARG A 7 -3.33 -6.35 23.91
C ARG A 7 -4.85 -6.22 23.70
N ASN A 8 -5.35 -5.04 23.30
CA ASN A 8 -6.78 -4.75 23.16
C ASN A 8 -7.23 -4.45 21.71
N ALA A 9 -6.40 -4.70 20.69
CA ALA A 9 -6.74 -4.39 19.31
C ALA A 9 -7.53 -5.54 18.63
N SER A 10 -8.86 -5.42 18.61
CA SER A 10 -9.72 -6.16 17.69
C SER A 10 -10.05 -5.27 16.48
N LEU A 11 -9.37 -5.49 15.36
CA LEU A 11 -9.64 -4.81 14.08
C LEU A 11 -10.16 -5.85 13.07
N LEU A 12 -11.23 -5.50 12.36
CA LEU A 12 -11.73 -6.19 11.15
C LEU A 12 -12.17 -7.66 11.32
N GLY A 13 -12.58 -8.09 12.52
CA GLY A 13 -13.07 -9.46 12.75
C GLY A 13 -11.97 -10.53 12.65
N ILE A 14 -10.72 -10.13 12.51
CA ILE A 14 -9.56 -11.02 12.52
C ILE A 14 -9.20 -11.28 13.99
N ARG A 15 -9.41 -12.52 14.46
CA ARG A 15 -8.86 -12.95 15.75
C ARG A 15 -7.36 -13.19 15.57
N PHE A 16 -6.56 -12.21 15.94
CA PHE A 16 -5.10 -12.33 15.89
C PHE A 16 -4.63 -13.41 16.87
N LYS A 17 -3.74 -14.31 16.44
CA LYS A 17 -3.08 -15.29 17.33
C LYS A 17 -2.15 -14.53 18.30
N PRO A 18 -2.48 -14.40 19.60
CA PRO A 18 -1.81 -13.43 20.48
C PRO A 18 -0.32 -13.66 20.67
N SER A 19 0.16 -14.90 20.55
CA SER A 19 1.57 -15.25 20.74
C SER A 19 2.50 -14.69 19.66
N PHE A 20 1.99 -14.38 18.46
CA PHE A 20 2.80 -13.93 17.32
C PHE A 20 2.63 -12.45 16.98
N THR A 21 1.57 -11.81 17.46
CA THR A 21 1.18 -10.46 17.04
C THR A 21 1.25 -9.42 18.16
N LEU A 22 1.44 -9.84 19.41
CA LEU A 22 1.46 -8.91 20.54
C LEU A 22 2.73 -8.03 20.52
N ASN A 23 2.53 -6.71 20.64
CA ASN A 23 3.61 -5.71 20.65
C ASN A 23 4.48 -5.74 19.39
N LYS A 24 3.89 -6.16 18.25
CA LYS A 24 4.53 -6.15 16.94
C LYS A 24 3.78 -5.24 15.98
N ILE A 25 4.50 -4.80 14.95
CA ILE A 25 3.92 -4.15 13.77
C ILE A 25 3.54 -5.24 12.77
N LEU A 26 2.26 -5.27 12.38
CA LEU A 26 1.83 -6.13 11.27
C LEU A 26 1.81 -5.34 9.97
N TYR A 27 2.60 -5.81 9.02
CA TYR A 27 2.63 -5.27 7.67
C TYR A 27 1.66 -6.07 6.80
N MET A 28 0.88 -5.36 5.98
CA MET A 28 0.05 -5.97 4.94
C MET A 28 0.75 -5.73 3.61
N ARG A 29 1.54 -6.72 3.18
CA ARG A 29 2.25 -6.74 1.89
C ARG A 29 1.95 -8.05 1.16
N PRO A 30 0.69 -8.32 0.80
CA PRO A 30 0.34 -9.51 0.04
C PRO A 30 1.14 -9.54 -1.27
N PRO A 31 1.88 -10.64 -1.58
CA PRO A 31 2.79 -10.68 -2.72
C PRO A 31 2.17 -10.25 -4.05
N ALA A 32 0.93 -10.67 -4.34
CA ALA A 32 0.25 -10.32 -5.59
C ALA A 32 -0.22 -8.85 -5.68
N ASN A 33 -0.09 -8.08 -4.59
CA ASN A 33 -0.49 -6.67 -4.52
C ASN A 33 0.70 -5.72 -4.35
N ILE A 34 1.94 -6.24 -4.32
CA ILE A 34 3.15 -5.43 -4.36
C ILE A 34 3.42 -5.11 -5.84
N VAL A 35 2.88 -3.99 -6.30
CA VAL A 35 2.99 -3.55 -7.69
C VAL A 35 3.44 -2.10 -7.76
N SER A 36 4.25 -1.77 -8.77
CA SER A 36 4.58 -0.40 -9.11
C SER A 36 3.39 0.31 -9.75
N HIS A 37 3.42 1.64 -9.76
CA HIS A 37 2.38 2.43 -10.42
C HIS A 37 2.31 2.16 -11.94
N ASN A 38 3.44 1.89 -12.58
CA ASN A 38 3.49 1.56 -14.01
C ASN A 38 2.84 0.20 -14.31
N GLU A 39 3.09 -0.81 -13.47
CA GLU A 39 2.43 -2.11 -13.59
C GLU A 39 0.92 -1.97 -13.37
N LEU A 40 0.51 -1.17 -12.38
CA LEU A 40 -0.90 -0.86 -12.13
C LEU A 40 -1.57 -0.22 -13.35
N ILE A 41 -0.95 0.81 -13.95
CA ILE A 41 -1.44 1.45 -15.16
C ILE A 41 -1.55 0.44 -16.30
N SER A 42 -0.52 -0.38 -16.51
CA SER A 42 -0.49 -1.38 -17.59
C SER A 42 -1.62 -2.41 -17.43
N MET A 43 -1.86 -2.89 -16.21
CA MET A 43 -2.98 -3.78 -15.91
C MET A 43 -4.33 -3.12 -16.19
N TRP A 44 -4.46 -1.84 -15.85
CA TRP A 44 -5.68 -1.07 -16.05
C TRP A 44 -5.95 -0.83 -17.54
N GLU A 45 -4.96 -0.37 -18.31
CA GLU A 45 -5.08 -0.17 -19.76
C GLU A 45 -5.50 -1.46 -20.48
N SER A 46 -4.87 -2.59 -20.11
CA SER A 46 -5.21 -3.90 -20.67
C SER A 46 -6.67 -4.29 -20.41
N LYS A 47 -7.21 -3.99 -19.22
CA LYS A 47 -8.60 -4.31 -18.86
C LYS A 47 -9.60 -3.32 -19.46
N ALA A 48 -9.22 -2.05 -19.54
CA ALA A 48 -10.08 -0.99 -20.09
C ALA A 48 -10.11 -0.99 -21.63
N GLY A 49 -9.23 -1.75 -22.29
CA GLY A 49 -9.14 -1.79 -23.75
C GLY A 49 -8.70 -0.46 -24.38
N ARG A 50 -8.01 0.40 -23.61
CA ARG A 50 -7.53 1.70 -24.06
C ARG A 50 -6.22 2.08 -23.39
N THR A 51 -5.42 2.87 -24.07
CA THR A 51 -4.22 3.50 -23.51
C THR A 51 -4.57 4.84 -22.90
N PHE A 52 -3.99 5.16 -21.75
CA PHE A 52 -4.10 6.45 -21.10
C PHE A 52 -3.01 7.40 -21.59
N GLN A 53 -3.33 8.71 -21.57
CA GLN A 53 -2.29 9.72 -21.71
C GLN A 53 -1.55 9.82 -20.37
N ILE A 54 -0.27 9.43 -20.36
CA ILE A 54 0.56 9.49 -19.16
C ILE A 54 1.28 10.84 -19.10
N VAL A 55 1.07 11.57 -17.99
CA VAL A 55 1.85 12.75 -17.64
C VAL A 55 2.81 12.36 -16.52
N ARG A 56 4.10 12.57 -16.73
CA ARG A 56 5.13 12.34 -15.71
C ARG A 56 5.40 13.63 -14.96
N ILE A 57 5.38 13.56 -13.64
CA ILE A 57 5.73 14.66 -12.75
C ILE A 57 7.05 14.32 -12.09
N LEU A 58 8.04 15.21 -12.20
CA LEU A 58 9.32 15.03 -11.51
C LEU A 58 9.17 15.33 -10.03
N GLU A 59 10.03 14.73 -9.20
CA GLU A 59 10.01 14.96 -7.75
C GLU A 59 10.10 16.44 -7.39
N ALA A 60 10.99 17.19 -8.06
CA ALA A 60 11.15 18.62 -7.85
C ALA A 60 9.86 19.42 -8.13
N ASP A 61 9.13 19.05 -9.17
CA ASP A 61 7.87 19.70 -9.53
C ASP A 61 6.77 19.33 -8.53
N LEU A 62 6.72 18.07 -8.08
CA LEU A 62 5.79 17.63 -7.04
C LEU A 62 6.05 18.34 -5.70
N LEU A 63 7.32 18.54 -5.32
CA LEU A 63 7.69 19.30 -4.13
C LEU A 63 7.24 20.76 -4.21
N LYS A 64 7.30 21.37 -5.39
CA LYS A 64 6.76 22.71 -5.62
C LYS A 64 5.24 22.72 -5.45
N LEU A 65 4.53 21.77 -6.06
CA LEU A 65 3.08 21.63 -5.93
C LEU A 65 2.65 21.47 -4.46
N ILE A 66 3.39 20.69 -3.67
CA ILE A 66 3.12 20.51 -2.23
C ILE A 66 3.20 21.85 -1.48
N LYS A 67 4.23 22.67 -1.76
CA LYS A 67 4.43 23.96 -1.09
C LYS A 67 3.36 24.99 -1.45
N GLU A 68 2.84 24.93 -2.67
CA GLU A 68 1.84 25.87 -3.19
C GLU A 68 0.39 25.44 -2.90
N ALA A 69 0.15 24.15 -2.68
CA ALA A 69 -1.18 23.61 -2.43
C ALA A 69 -1.75 24.05 -1.07
N ALA A 70 -3.05 24.39 -1.05
CA ALA A 70 -3.77 24.65 0.18
C ALA A 70 -4.09 23.35 0.94
N PHE A 71 -4.35 23.48 2.24
CA PHE A 71 -4.87 22.36 3.03
C PHE A 71 -6.28 21.95 2.53
N PRO A 72 -6.59 20.64 2.41
CA PRO A 72 -5.77 19.47 2.80
C PRO A 72 -4.92 18.87 1.66
N LEU A 73 -4.91 19.48 0.48
CA LEU A 73 -4.26 18.92 -0.72
C LEU A 73 -2.75 18.76 -0.56
N ASN A 74 -2.08 19.71 0.11
CA ASN A 74 -0.65 19.59 0.41
C ASN A 74 -0.30 18.30 1.18
N ILE A 75 -1.16 17.86 2.10
CA ILE A 75 -0.97 16.60 2.85
C ILE A 75 -1.13 15.41 1.92
N LEU A 76 -2.18 15.39 1.08
CA LEU A 76 -2.41 14.31 0.13
C LEU A 76 -1.24 14.16 -0.86
N LEU A 77 -0.72 15.28 -1.37
CA LEU A 77 0.45 15.29 -2.25
C LEU A 77 1.72 14.85 -1.53
N SER A 78 1.88 15.21 -0.25
CA SER A 78 3.03 14.76 0.57
C SER A 78 2.98 13.25 0.81
N ILE A 79 1.79 12.68 1.03
CA ILE A 79 1.59 11.22 1.13
C ILE A 79 1.87 10.55 -0.21
N ALA A 80 1.43 11.13 -1.33
CA ALA A 80 1.72 10.60 -2.66
C ALA A 80 3.23 10.59 -2.96
N LEU A 81 3.95 11.65 -2.56
CA LEU A 81 5.40 11.73 -2.70
C LEU A 81 6.10 10.57 -1.98
N THR A 82 5.79 10.34 -0.70
CA THR A 82 6.45 9.27 0.08
C THR A 82 6.13 7.87 -0.45
N ILE A 83 4.90 7.65 -0.93
CA ILE A 83 4.47 6.35 -1.46
C ILE A 83 5.06 6.08 -2.85
N PHE A 84 4.88 7.01 -3.80
CA PHE A 84 5.17 6.75 -5.21
C PHE A 84 6.61 7.12 -5.62
N VAL A 85 7.26 8.03 -4.90
CA VAL A 85 8.65 8.42 -5.16
C VAL A 85 9.58 7.81 -4.10
N GLY A 86 9.26 7.97 -2.81
CA GLY A 86 10.06 7.41 -1.72
C GLY A 86 10.01 5.87 -1.66
N GLY A 87 8.90 5.26 -2.07
CA GLY A 87 8.70 3.82 -1.99
C GLY A 87 8.46 3.32 -0.56
N ASP A 88 8.09 4.20 0.37
CA ASP A 88 8.06 3.95 1.82
C ASP A 88 7.15 2.79 2.26
N GLN A 89 6.29 2.28 1.37
CA GLN A 89 5.49 1.10 1.66
C GLN A 89 6.26 -0.22 1.54
N ALA A 90 7.36 -0.26 0.77
CA ALA A 90 8.07 -1.49 0.41
C ALA A 90 9.60 -1.35 0.30
N ASN A 91 10.17 -0.16 0.48
CA ASN A 91 11.62 0.11 0.38
C ASN A 91 12.46 -0.40 1.58
N PHE A 92 11.92 -1.28 2.41
CA PHE A 92 12.61 -1.83 3.58
C PHE A 92 12.22 -3.29 3.86
N GLU A 93 13.14 -4.02 4.46
CA GLU A 93 12.91 -5.37 4.98
C GLU A 93 12.24 -5.33 6.35
N ILE A 94 11.28 -6.22 6.57
CA ILE A 94 10.61 -6.33 7.87
C ILE A 94 11.53 -7.12 8.79
N GLU A 95 12.06 -6.49 9.84
CA GLU A 95 12.85 -7.24 10.82
C GLU A 95 11.93 -8.06 11.75
N PRO A 96 12.17 -9.38 11.87
CA PRO A 96 11.26 -10.31 12.59
C PRO A 96 11.08 -10.01 14.08
N SER A 97 12.03 -9.27 14.69
CA SER A 97 12.04 -8.94 16.11
C SER A 97 10.92 -7.96 16.47
N PHE A 98 10.60 -7.00 15.58
CA PHE A 98 9.60 -5.96 15.80
C PHE A 98 8.36 -6.08 14.92
N GLY A 99 8.42 -6.86 13.84
CA GLY A 99 7.33 -6.93 12.87
C GLY A 99 7.14 -8.29 12.23
N GLY A 100 6.02 -8.44 11.52
CA GLY A 100 5.71 -9.60 10.71
C GLY A 100 4.79 -9.25 9.56
N GLU A 101 4.85 -10.03 8.49
CA GLU A 101 3.94 -9.89 7.34
C GLU A 101 2.67 -10.71 7.58
N THR A 102 1.52 -10.14 7.25
CA THR A 102 0.22 -10.70 7.61
C THR A 102 -0.11 -11.98 6.83
N THR A 103 0.25 -12.07 5.56
CA THR A 103 0.01 -13.27 4.74
C THR A 103 0.90 -14.45 5.16
N GLU A 104 2.09 -14.20 5.72
CA GLU A 104 2.90 -15.26 6.34
C GLU A 104 2.27 -15.82 7.62
N LEU A 105 1.65 -14.93 8.42
CA LEU A 105 0.99 -15.32 9.68
C LEU A 105 -0.36 -16.02 9.45
N TYR A 106 -1.02 -15.72 8.33
CA TYR A 106 -2.34 -16.24 7.97
C TYR A 106 -2.34 -16.72 6.50
N PRO A 107 -1.62 -17.80 6.16
CA PRO A 107 -1.46 -18.26 4.78
C PRO A 107 -2.79 -18.73 4.15
N ASP A 108 -3.75 -19.16 4.98
CA ASP A 108 -5.07 -19.60 4.52
C ASP A 108 -6.01 -18.43 4.21
N LEU A 109 -5.65 -17.20 4.59
CA LEU A 109 -6.48 -16.02 4.35
C LEU A 109 -6.41 -15.62 2.88
N LYS A 110 -7.51 -15.86 2.16
CA LYS A 110 -7.66 -15.36 0.79
C LYS A 110 -7.84 -13.84 0.81
N TYR A 111 -7.05 -13.14 0.02
CA TYR A 111 -7.16 -11.71 -0.22
C TYR A 111 -7.51 -11.45 -1.67
N THR A 112 -8.22 -10.35 -1.94
CA THR A 112 -8.49 -9.91 -3.31
C THR A 112 -7.22 -9.28 -3.88
N THR A 113 -6.82 -9.75 -5.07
CA THR A 113 -5.66 -9.20 -5.77
C THR A 113 -5.97 -7.84 -6.40
N VAL A 114 -4.94 -7.06 -6.70
CA VAL A 114 -5.11 -5.81 -7.49
C VAL A 114 -5.76 -6.10 -8.84
N ASP A 115 -5.36 -7.20 -9.48
CA ASP A 115 -5.91 -7.64 -10.77
C ASP A 115 -7.43 -7.90 -10.68
N GLU A 116 -7.85 -8.73 -9.72
CA GLU A 116 -9.27 -9.01 -9.46
C GLU A 116 -10.06 -7.76 -9.07
N TYR A 117 -9.45 -6.85 -8.32
CA TYR A 117 -10.09 -5.62 -7.89
C TYR A 117 -10.35 -4.68 -9.07
N LEU A 118 -9.38 -4.53 -9.98
CA LEU A 118 -9.54 -3.71 -11.19
C LEU A 118 -10.68 -4.20 -12.09
N VAL A 119 -10.88 -5.53 -12.20
CA VAL A 119 -12.02 -6.10 -12.95
C VAL A 119 -13.37 -5.63 -12.40
N ARG A 120 -13.47 -5.34 -11.10
CA ARG A 120 -14.74 -4.88 -10.49
C ARG A 120 -15.04 -3.39 -10.74
N LEU A 121 -14.05 -2.61 -11.18
CA LEU A 121 -14.19 -1.17 -11.40
C LEU A 121 -14.49 -0.80 -12.86
N LEU A 122 -14.31 -1.74 -13.78
CA LEU A 122 -14.43 -1.57 -15.23
C LEU A 122 -15.64 -2.36 -15.76
#